data_AF-A0A815VM50-F1
#
_entry.id   AF-A0A815VM50-F1
#
_cell.length_a   1.000
_cell.length_b   1.000
_cell.length_c   1.000
_cell.angle_alpha   90.00
_cell.angle_beta   90.00
_cell.angle_gamma   90.00
#
_symmetry.space_group_name_H-M   'P 1'
#
loop_
_entity.id
_entity.type
_entity.pdbx_description
1 polymer ?
#
loop_
_entity_poly.entity_id
_entity_poly.type
_entity_poly.pdbx_seq_one_letter_code
_entity_poly.pdbx_strand_id
1 'polypeptide(L)'
;MATVISSHFPTELLLILERAIEAPRWVVKVCPGDELEKCLQSTINLIKVGHIAELDTSCKRFLEVYIPNAFRKIQYDYAVDTWSESIQNDIYETLKLFIDLVAIRLSYSPPVPVQLLETLSMIFDCNNRFQIKHKRKPYDYEEFENKFDYETILTCQPLAEENSY
;
A
#
# COMPACT_ATOMS: atom_id res chain seq x y z
N MET A 1 -21.50 -6.80 6.12
CA MET A 1 -21.07 -6.95 7.53
C MET A 1 -20.69 -5.57 8.02
N ALA A 2 -21.17 -5.13 9.18
CA ALA A 2 -20.78 -3.84 9.73
C ALA A 2 -19.29 -3.85 10.06
N THR A 3 -18.49 -3.06 9.36
CA THR A 3 -17.11 -2.75 9.76
C THR A 3 -17.18 -2.10 11.13
N VAL A 4 -16.76 -2.82 12.17
CA VAL A 4 -16.55 -2.26 13.49
C VAL A 4 -15.50 -1.17 13.33
N ILE A 5 -15.92 0.09 13.40
CA ILE A 5 -15.02 1.23 13.39
C ILE A 5 -14.29 1.20 14.73
N SER A 6 -13.07 0.64 14.74
CA SER A 6 -12.21 0.68 15.91
C SER A 6 -11.86 2.14 16.21
N SER A 7 -12.16 2.61 17.42
CA SER A 7 -11.85 3.97 17.89
C SER A 7 -10.38 4.15 18.29
N HIS A 8 -9.57 3.08 18.23
CA HIS A 8 -8.17 3.08 18.64
C HIS A 8 -7.29 2.35 17.65
N PHE A 9 -6.01 2.74 17.61
CA PHE A 9 -4.99 2.08 16.78
C PHE A 9 -4.64 0.69 17.37
N PRO A 10 -4.54 -0.36 16.54
CA PRO A 10 -4.36 -1.73 17.01
C PRO A 10 -2.88 -2.03 17.34
N THR A 11 -2.42 -1.55 18.50
CA THR A 11 -1.01 -1.70 18.94
C THR A 11 -0.55 -3.17 19.00
N GLU A 12 -1.41 -4.11 19.41
CA GLU A 12 -1.05 -5.54 19.43
C GLU A 12 -0.74 -6.10 18.03
N LEU A 13 -1.48 -5.67 17.01
CA LEU A 13 -1.21 -6.06 15.62
C LEU A 13 0.10 -5.43 15.12
N LEU A 14 0.37 -4.18 15.52
CA LEU A 14 1.62 -3.52 15.20
C LEU A 14 2.84 -4.28 15.75
N LEU A 15 2.76 -4.80 16.97
CA LEU A 15 3.85 -5.60 17.57
C LEU A 15 4.09 -6.91 16.81
N ILE A 16 3.04 -7.54 16.29
CA ILE A 16 3.17 -8.75 15.46
C ILE A 16 3.83 -8.39 14.13
N LEU A 17 3.40 -7.29 13.51
CA LEU A 17 3.98 -6.77 12.26
C LEU A 17 5.46 -6.41 12.43
N GLU A 18 5.82 -5.72 13.52
CA GLU A 18 7.20 -5.38 13.87
C GLU A 18 8.09 -6.62 13.87
N ARG A 19 7.67 -7.68 14.59
CA ARG A 19 8.42 -8.95 14.64
C ARG A 19 8.58 -9.60 13.26
N ALA A 20 7.56 -9.51 12.41
CA ALA A 20 7.63 -10.04 11.04
C ALA A 20 8.59 -9.23 10.15
N ILE A 21 8.63 -7.91 10.33
CA ILE A 21 9.55 -7.00 9.62
C ILE A 21 10.99 -7.22 10.10
N GLU A 22 11.21 -7.46 11.39
CA GLU A 22 12.55 -7.69 11.95
C GLU A 22 13.09 -9.09 11.67
N ALA A 23 12.23 -10.04 11.26
CA ALA A 23 12.65 -11.38 10.94
C ALA A 23 13.69 -11.42 9.79
N PRO A 24 14.74 -12.25 9.90
CA PRO A 24 15.83 -12.33 8.91
C PRO A 24 15.42 -13.02 7.60
N ARG A 25 14.32 -13.78 7.63
CA ARG A 25 13.70 -14.37 6.44
C ARG A 25 12.34 -13.72 6.22
N TRP A 26 11.79 -13.82 5.02
CA TRP A 26 10.44 -13.35 4.71
C TRP A 26 9.40 -14.04 5.61
N VAL A 27 8.70 -13.27 6.44
CA VAL A 27 7.57 -13.75 7.27
C VAL A 27 6.35 -12.82 7.18
N VAL A 28 6.47 -11.69 6.46
CA VAL A 28 5.33 -10.78 6.29
C VAL A 28 4.28 -11.49 5.44
N LYS A 29 3.12 -11.76 6.03
CA LYS A 29 1.97 -12.23 5.28
C LYS A 29 1.37 -11.01 4.59
N VAL A 30 1.03 -11.18 3.32
CA VAL A 30 0.21 -10.21 2.59
C VAL A 30 -1.01 -10.97 2.13
N CYS A 31 -2.05 -10.95 2.95
CA CYS A 31 -3.30 -11.68 2.72
C CYS A 31 -4.46 -10.96 3.44
N PRO A 32 -5.71 -11.16 2.98
CA PRO A 32 -6.87 -10.50 3.55
C PRO A 32 -6.97 -10.64 5.06
N GLY A 33 -7.01 -9.50 5.76
CA GLY A 33 -7.11 -9.42 7.21
C GLY A 33 -5.81 -9.72 7.97
N ASP A 34 -4.65 -9.62 7.33
CA ASP A 34 -3.36 -9.66 8.01
C ASP A 34 -3.13 -8.41 8.90
N GLU A 35 -1.99 -8.39 9.58
CA GLU A 35 -1.61 -7.30 10.48
C GLU A 35 -1.39 -5.97 9.75
N LEU A 36 -0.82 -5.99 8.54
CA LEU A 36 -0.53 -4.79 7.77
C LEU A 36 -1.83 -4.13 7.29
N GLU A 37 -2.73 -4.90 6.67
CA GLU A 37 -4.02 -4.44 6.18
C GLU A 37 -4.87 -3.90 7.34
N LYS A 38 -4.93 -4.61 8.47
CA LYS A 38 -5.69 -4.15 9.65
C LYS A 38 -5.13 -2.86 10.21
N CYS A 39 -3.80 -2.72 10.33
CA CYS A 39 -3.19 -1.46 10.76
C CYS A 39 -3.50 -0.31 9.78
N LEU A 40 -3.45 -0.56 8.46
CA LEU A 40 -3.83 0.43 7.44
C LEU A 40 -5.31 0.84 7.57
N GLN A 41 -6.23 -0.13 7.63
CA GLN A 41 -7.67 0.12 7.77
C GLN A 41 -7.99 0.91 9.05
N SER A 42 -7.41 0.52 10.19
CA SER A 42 -7.59 1.25 11.43
C SER A 42 -7.06 2.68 11.34
N THR A 43 -5.90 2.89 10.70
CA THR A 43 -5.34 4.23 10.51
C THR A 43 -6.24 5.11 9.66
N ILE A 44 -6.75 4.59 8.54
CA ILE A 44 -7.70 5.29 7.68
C ILE A 44 -8.96 5.67 8.47
N ASN A 45 -9.51 4.74 9.24
CA ASN A 45 -10.69 4.98 10.05
C ASN A 45 -10.46 6.07 11.11
N LEU A 46 -9.30 6.05 11.78
CA LEU A 46 -8.91 7.08 12.74
C LEU A 46 -8.83 8.47 12.09
N ILE A 47 -8.19 8.57 10.92
CA ILE A 47 -8.12 9.83 10.18
C ILE A 47 -9.53 10.31 9.78
N LYS A 48 -10.38 9.41 9.25
CA LYS A 48 -11.77 9.73 8.86
C LYS A 48 -12.60 10.31 10.00
N VAL A 49 -12.42 9.84 11.23
CA VAL A 49 -13.14 10.35 12.41
C VAL A 49 -12.51 11.63 13.01
N GLY A 50 -11.50 12.19 12.35
CA GLY A 50 -10.83 13.43 12.76
C GLY A 50 -9.71 13.24 13.77
N HIS A 51 -9.27 12.00 14.03
CA HIS A 51 -8.12 11.75 14.88
C HIS A 51 -6.83 12.10 14.12
N ILE A 52 -5.95 12.88 14.75
CA ILE A 52 -4.62 13.14 14.22
C ILE A 52 -3.76 11.91 14.48
N ALA A 53 -3.60 11.05 13.47
CA ALA A 53 -2.91 9.77 13.57
C ALA A 53 -1.49 9.91 14.17
N GLU A 54 -0.80 11.00 13.87
CA GLU A 54 0.56 11.28 14.32
C GLU A 54 0.67 11.67 15.80
N LEU A 55 -0.45 11.93 16.50
CA LEU A 55 -0.46 12.14 17.95
C LEU A 55 -0.44 10.81 18.73
N ASP A 56 -0.91 9.72 18.12
CA ASP A 56 -0.79 8.38 18.71
C ASP A 56 0.60 7.82 18.39
N THR A 57 1.39 7.53 19.42
CA THR A 57 2.78 7.08 19.26
C THR A 57 2.90 5.80 18.43
N SER A 58 1.98 4.84 18.61
CA SER A 58 1.99 3.58 17.86
C SER A 58 1.65 3.82 16.40
N CYS A 59 0.60 4.61 16.15
CA CYS A 59 0.16 4.96 14.81
C CYS A 59 1.21 5.79 14.06
N LYS A 60 1.84 6.76 14.73
CA LYS A 60 2.97 7.51 14.20
C LYS A 60 4.13 6.59 13.81
N ARG A 61 4.54 5.68 14.70
CA ARG A 61 5.61 4.71 14.41
C ARG A 61 5.23 3.78 13.25
N PHE A 62 3.96 3.41 13.13
CA PHE A 62 3.42 2.67 11.99
C PHE A 62 3.59 3.44 10.68
N LEU A 63 3.13 4.69 10.62
CA LEU A 63 3.25 5.56 9.44
C LEU A 63 4.71 5.82 9.06
N GLU A 64 5.57 6.09 10.05
CA GLU A 64 6.93 6.58 9.79
C GLU A 64 7.97 5.47 9.62
N VAL A 65 7.76 4.31 10.25
CA VAL A 65 8.78 3.24 10.31
C VAL A 65 8.27 1.97 9.68
N TYR A 66 7.14 1.45 10.14
CA TYR A 66 6.75 0.09 9.76
C TYR A 66 6.12 -0.03 8.39
N ILE A 67 5.29 0.93 7.96
CA ILE A 67 4.77 0.98 6.60
C ILE A 67 5.91 1.01 5.57
N PRO A 68 6.89 1.94 5.64
CA PRO A 68 8.02 1.96 4.71
C PRO A 68 8.82 0.65 4.72
N ASN A 69 9.09 0.08 5.89
CA ASN A 69 9.87 -1.16 6.00
C ASN A 69 9.09 -2.38 5.46
N ALA A 70 7.79 -2.47 5.72
CA ALA A 70 6.92 -3.51 5.18
C ALA A 70 6.92 -3.47 3.66
N PHE A 71 6.63 -2.30 3.06
CA PHE A 71 6.64 -2.17 1.61
C PHE A 71 8.02 -2.36 0.99
N ARG A 72 9.10 -1.95 1.66
CA ARG A 72 10.46 -2.23 1.16
C ARG A 72 10.70 -3.73 1.03
N LYS A 73 10.29 -4.51 2.04
CA LYS A 73 10.33 -5.97 1.92
C LYS A 73 9.43 -6.42 0.76
N ILE A 74 8.17 -5.99 0.72
CA ILE A 74 7.20 -6.43 -0.32
C ILE A 74 7.70 -6.16 -1.74
N GLN A 75 8.40 -5.04 -1.97
CA GLN A 75 8.78 -4.60 -3.32
C GLN A 75 10.17 -5.10 -3.76
N TYR A 76 11.07 -5.44 -2.83
CA TYR A 76 12.49 -5.71 -3.14
C TYR A 76 13.02 -7.07 -2.67
N ASP A 77 12.27 -7.82 -1.85
CA ASP A 77 12.71 -9.14 -1.40
C ASP A 77 12.80 -10.15 -2.57
N TYR A 78 13.70 -11.13 -2.47
CA TYR A 78 13.84 -12.18 -3.47
C TYR A 78 12.61 -13.10 -3.55
N ALA A 79 11.81 -13.16 -2.48
CA ALA A 79 10.56 -13.92 -2.43
C ALA A 79 9.54 -13.42 -3.48
N VAL A 80 9.64 -12.15 -3.90
CA VAL A 80 8.78 -11.54 -4.94
C VAL A 80 8.72 -12.42 -6.19
N ASP A 81 9.87 -12.95 -6.61
CA ASP A 81 9.99 -13.77 -7.81
C ASP A 81 9.19 -15.08 -7.68
N THR A 82 9.02 -15.58 -6.46
CA THR A 82 8.39 -16.87 -6.15
C THR A 82 6.89 -16.81 -5.83
N TRP A 83 6.32 -15.61 -5.61
CA TRP A 83 4.92 -15.48 -5.24
C TRP A 83 3.96 -15.89 -6.35
N SER A 84 2.90 -16.59 -5.97
CA SER A 84 1.77 -16.94 -6.83
C SER A 84 0.94 -15.71 -7.18
N GLU A 85 0.08 -15.83 -8.18
CA GLU A 85 -0.82 -14.74 -8.59
C GLU A 85 -1.79 -14.33 -7.46
N SER A 86 -2.23 -15.27 -6.62
CA SER A 86 -3.08 -14.94 -5.46
C SER A 86 -2.41 -13.97 -4.51
N ILE A 87 -1.14 -14.21 -4.15
CA ILE A 87 -0.39 -13.32 -3.25
C ILE A 87 -0.16 -11.95 -3.91
N GLN A 88 0.07 -11.93 -5.23
CA GLN A 88 0.22 -10.68 -5.97
C GLN A 88 -1.07 -9.84 -5.95
N ASN A 89 -2.23 -10.48 -6.09
CA ASN A 89 -3.52 -9.80 -5.99
C ASN A 89 -3.75 -9.25 -4.57
N ASP A 90 -3.41 -10.02 -3.53
CA ASP A 90 -3.50 -9.55 -2.14
C ASP A 90 -2.58 -8.34 -1.87
N ILE A 91 -1.38 -8.33 -2.46
CA ILE A 91 -0.47 -7.17 -2.42
C ILE A 91 -1.08 -5.97 -3.13
N TYR A 92 -1.70 -6.18 -4.29
CA TYR A 92 -2.34 -5.10 -5.04
C TYR A 92 -3.48 -4.45 -4.26
N GLU A 93 -4.33 -5.24 -3.59
CA GLU A 93 -5.38 -4.71 -2.71
C GLU A 93 -4.81 -3.94 -1.52
N THR A 94 -3.71 -4.44 -0.92
CA THR A 94 -3.02 -3.74 0.17
C THR A 94 -2.40 -2.41 -0.30
N LEU A 95 -1.89 -2.36 -1.55
CA LEU A 95 -1.36 -1.14 -2.15
C LEU A 95 -2.46 -0.11 -2.43
N LYS A 96 -3.62 -0.53 -2.93
CA LYS A 96 -4.81 0.35 -3.08
C LYS A 96 -5.17 0.99 -1.74
N LEU A 97 -5.23 0.18 -0.68
CA LEU A 97 -5.52 0.66 0.67
C LEU A 97 -4.47 1.67 1.17
N PHE A 98 -3.19 1.45 0.86
CA PHE A 98 -2.15 2.42 1.17
C PHE A 98 -2.32 3.73 0.39
N ILE A 99 -2.67 3.68 -0.89
CA ILE A 99 -2.95 4.89 -1.69
C ILE A 99 -4.12 5.66 -1.09
N ASP A 100 -5.19 4.97 -0.68
CA ASP A 100 -6.32 5.59 0.02
C ASP A 100 -5.89 6.30 1.32
N LEU A 101 -4.99 5.68 2.09
CA LEU A 101 -4.40 6.28 3.28
C LEU A 101 -3.62 7.56 2.96
N VAL A 102 -2.80 7.56 1.91
CA VAL A 102 -2.04 8.75 1.50
C VAL A 102 -2.99 9.85 1.03
N ALA A 103 -3.96 9.51 0.18
CA ALA A 103 -4.93 10.45 -0.37
C ALA A 103 -5.77 11.10 0.73
N ILE A 104 -6.31 10.31 1.67
CA ILE A 104 -7.05 10.85 2.80
C ILE A 104 -6.15 11.70 3.69
N ARG A 105 -4.92 11.29 3.98
CA ARG A 105 -4.04 12.09 4.84
C ARG A 105 -3.67 13.44 4.20
N LEU A 106 -3.52 13.49 2.88
CA LEU A 106 -3.25 14.72 2.12
C LEU A 106 -4.44 15.69 2.10
N SER A 107 -5.68 15.22 2.28
CA SER A 107 -6.84 16.11 2.34
C SER A 107 -6.94 16.91 3.64
N TYR A 108 -6.16 16.57 4.67
CA TYR A 108 -6.10 17.31 5.94
C TYR A 108 -5.04 18.41 5.90
N SER A 109 -5.17 19.37 6.80
CA SER A 109 -4.26 20.50 6.91
C SER A 109 -2.80 20.08 7.12
N PRO A 110 -1.83 20.96 6.81
CA PRO A 110 -0.41 20.72 7.07
C PRO A 110 -0.13 20.23 8.51
N PRO A 111 0.96 19.47 8.73
CA PRO A 111 2.09 19.28 7.81
C PRO A 111 1.84 18.21 6.74
N VAL A 112 2.54 18.36 5.61
CA VAL A 112 2.57 17.38 4.51
C VAL A 112 3.21 16.07 5.02
N PRO A 113 2.60 14.90 4.78
CA PRO A 113 3.10 13.61 5.27
C PRO A 113 4.28 13.10 4.42
N VAL A 114 5.46 13.73 4.55
CA VAL A 114 6.64 13.45 3.71
C VAL A 114 7.01 11.95 3.69
N GLN A 115 7.01 11.28 4.84
CA GLN A 115 7.39 9.86 4.92
C GLN A 115 6.46 8.93 4.13
N LEU A 116 5.16 9.26 4.06
CA LEU A 116 4.20 8.51 3.26
C LEU A 116 4.43 8.74 1.76
N LEU A 117 4.76 9.97 1.37
CA LEU A 117 5.09 10.30 -0.02
C LEU A 117 6.40 9.64 -0.47
N GLU A 118 7.41 9.58 0.39
CA GLU A 118 8.65 8.84 0.11
C GLU A 118 8.37 7.34 -0.07
N THR A 119 7.50 6.77 0.77
CA THR A 119 7.08 5.37 0.63
C THR A 119 6.33 5.13 -0.68
N LEU A 120 5.46 6.06 -1.07
CA LEU A 120 4.75 6.01 -2.34
C LEU A 120 5.73 6.06 -3.53
N SER A 121 6.73 6.95 -3.46
CA SER A 121 7.80 7.02 -4.47
C SER A 121 8.56 5.70 -4.61
N MET A 122 8.84 5.02 -3.50
CA MET A 122 9.52 3.71 -3.50
C MET A 122 8.65 2.61 -4.13
N ILE A 123 7.35 2.62 -3.86
CA ILE A 123 6.37 1.67 -4.42
C ILE A 123 6.22 1.84 -5.93
N PHE A 124 6.23 3.08 -6.40
CA PHE A 124 6.10 3.43 -7.83
C PHE A 124 7.41 3.41 -8.61
N ASP A 125 8.53 3.04 -7.99
CA ASP A 125 9.79 2.83 -8.72
C ASP A 125 9.65 1.64 -9.69
N CYS A 126 9.65 1.93 -11.00
CA CYS A 126 9.52 0.93 -12.05
C CYS A 126 10.70 -0.06 -12.11
N ASN A 127 11.78 0.20 -11.38
CA ASN A 127 12.95 -0.67 -11.28
C ASN A 127 12.92 -1.58 -10.04
N ASN A 128 11.89 -1.48 -9.19
CA ASN A 128 11.75 -2.42 -8.09
C ASN A 128 11.36 -3.82 -8.61
N ARG A 129 11.65 -4.88 -7.83
CA ARG A 129 11.47 -6.27 -8.30
C ARG A 129 10.03 -6.58 -8.64
N PHE A 130 9.10 -6.09 -7.84
CA PHE A 130 7.67 -6.30 -8.05
C PHE A 130 7.24 -5.69 -9.38
N GLN A 131 7.56 -4.42 -9.65
CA GLN A 131 7.24 -3.75 -10.91
C GLN A 131 7.91 -4.46 -12.10
N ILE A 132 9.16 -4.89 -11.98
CA ILE A 132 9.85 -5.65 -13.04
C ILE A 132 9.13 -6.97 -13.36
N LYS A 133 8.70 -7.73 -12.34
CA LYS A 133 7.94 -8.97 -12.52
C LYS A 133 6.61 -8.73 -13.23
N HIS A 134 5.98 -7.58 -12.99
CA HIS A 134 4.66 -7.23 -13.52
C HIS A 134 4.69 -6.40 -14.80
N LYS A 135 5.87 -5.93 -15.27
CA LYS A 135 6.01 -5.02 -16.41
C LYS A 135 5.41 -5.54 -17.72
N ARG A 136 5.25 -6.86 -17.85
CA ARG A 136 4.67 -7.51 -19.05
C ARG A 136 3.23 -8.00 -18.86
N LYS A 137 2.64 -7.82 -17.66
CA LYS A 137 1.24 -8.20 -17.43
C LYS A 137 0.36 -7.21 -18.22
N PRO A 138 -0.53 -7.69 -19.11
CA PRO A 138 -1.43 -6.81 -19.81
C PRO A 138 -2.34 -6.08 -18.82
N TYR A 139 -2.67 -4.84 -19.14
CA TYR A 139 -3.61 -4.05 -18.36
C TYR A 139 -5.01 -4.66 -18.48
N ASP A 140 -5.68 -4.84 -17.35
CA ASP A 140 -7.07 -5.29 -17.32
C ASP A 140 -8.01 -4.11 -17.58
N TYR A 141 -8.34 -3.88 -18.84
CA TYR A 141 -9.19 -2.77 -19.27
C TYR A 141 -10.59 -2.81 -18.64
N GLU A 142 -11.14 -4.00 -18.40
CA GLU A 142 -12.54 -4.15 -17.94
C GLU A 142 -12.73 -3.62 -16.51
N GLU A 143 -11.71 -3.72 -15.66
CA GLU A 143 -11.77 -3.17 -14.28
C GLU A 143 -11.83 -1.63 -14.29
N PHE A 144 -11.13 -0.99 -15.23
CA PHE A 144 -11.01 0.48 -15.29
C PHE A 144 -12.15 1.16 -16.06
N GLU A 145 -12.69 0.52 -17.10
CA GLU A 145 -13.82 1.04 -17.89
C GLU A 145 -15.06 1.33 -17.05
N ASN A 146 -15.29 0.53 -16.00
CA ASN A 146 -16.43 0.73 -15.11
C ASN A 146 -16.19 1.78 -14.00
N LYS A 147 -14.93 2.20 -13.79
CA LYS A 147 -14.54 3.07 -12.67
C LYS A 147 -14.15 4.48 -13.09
N PHE A 148 -13.65 4.65 -14.31
CA PHE A 148 -13.13 5.91 -14.82
C PHE A 148 -13.81 6.28 -16.13
N ASP A 149 -13.97 7.57 -16.39
CA ASP A 149 -14.44 8.00 -17.71
C ASP A 149 -13.38 7.72 -18.79
N TYR A 150 -13.83 7.71 -20.04
CA TYR A 150 -12.98 7.39 -21.19
C TYR A 150 -11.74 8.29 -21.28
N GLU A 151 -11.85 9.58 -20.92
CA GLU A 151 -10.72 10.51 -20.92
C GLU A 151 -9.69 10.16 -19.84
N THR A 152 -10.11 9.81 -18.63
CA THR A 152 -9.20 9.40 -17.55
C THR A 152 -8.47 8.10 -17.89
N ILE A 153 -9.14 7.14 -18.53
CA ILE A 153 -8.53 5.88 -18.96
C ILE A 153 -7.41 6.13 -19.97
N LEU A 154 -7.61 7.03 -20.94
CA LEU A 154 -6.58 7.41 -21.92
C LEU A 154 -5.32 7.99 -21.27
N THR A 155 -5.47 8.79 -20.21
CA THR A 155 -4.31 9.39 -19.51
C THR A 155 -3.48 8.39 -18.70
N CYS A 156 -4.06 7.24 -18.36
CA CYS A 156 -3.42 6.19 -17.57
C CYS A 156 -2.84 5.05 -18.44
N GLN A 157 -3.01 5.11 -19.76
CA GLN A 157 -2.39 4.15 -20.66
C GLN A 157 -0.86 4.34 -20.64
N PRO A 158 -0.07 3.25 -20.58
CA PRO A 158 1.34 3.40 -20.89
C PRO A 158 1.44 4.03 -22.28
N LEU A 159 2.36 4.98 -22.43
CA LEU A 159 2.71 5.49 -23.75
C LEU A 159 3.01 4.26 -24.60
N ALA A 160 2.20 4.03 -25.64
CA ALA A 160 2.50 3.01 -26.62
C ALA A 160 3.95 3.25 -27.02
N GLU A 161 4.81 2.22 -26.90
CA GLU A 161 6.13 2.29 -27.50
C GLU A 161 5.87 2.60 -28.98
N GLU A 162 6.07 3.86 -29.38
CA GLU A 162 6.03 4.24 -30.78
C GLU A 162 7.00 3.28 -31.45
N ASN A 163 6.45 2.40 -32.30
CA ASN A 163 7.23 1.43 -33.06
C ASN A 163 8.45 2.15 -33.62
N SER A 164 9.61 1.86 -33.04
CA SER A 164 10.87 2.37 -33.55
C SER A 164 11.05 1.72 -34.92
N TYR A 165 11.00 2.60 -35.94
CA TYR A 165 11.13 2.30 -37.36
C TYR A 165 12.32 1.39 -37.68
#